data_AF-A0A9D5Q1J5-F1
#
_entry.id   AF-A0A9D5Q1J5-F1
#
_cell.length_a   1.000
_cell.length_b   1.000
_cell.length_c   1.000
_cell.angle_alpha   90.00
_cell.angle_beta   90.00
_cell.angle_gamma   90.00
#
_symmetry.space_group_name_H-M   'P 1'
#
loop_
_entity.id
_entity.type
_entity.pdbx_description
1 polymer ?
#
loop_
_entity_poly.entity_id
_entity_poly.type
_entity_poly.pdbx_seq_one_letter_code
_entity_poly.pdbx_strand_id
1 'polypeptide(L)'
;MMKYRLGIDLGTNSLGWAAVRLMEEQHDRLSPGPLLDMGVRIFSDARNPKDKSSNAAQRRGPRGARRNLDRKSGRKRHMLHALVRAGLMPTDEPSQKELEKLDPWILRYRALNEKLTPHEIGRALFHLQQRRGFKS
;
A
#
# COMPACT_ATOMS: atom_id res chain seq x y z
N MET A 1 -23.21 24.89 41.06
CA MET A 1 -22.74 24.57 39.68
C MET A 1 -23.98 24.28 38.83
N MET A 2 -24.11 24.86 37.64
CA MET A 2 -25.29 24.62 36.79
C MET A 2 -25.26 23.21 36.19
N LYS A 3 -26.32 22.43 36.39
CA LYS A 3 -26.49 21.11 35.76
C LYS A 3 -27.01 21.29 34.34
N TYR A 4 -26.45 20.57 33.37
CA TYR A 4 -26.91 20.57 31.99
C TYR A 4 -26.80 19.18 31.37
N ARG A 5 -27.55 18.94 30.31
CA ARG A 5 -27.47 17.74 29.47
C ARG A 5 -27.04 18.14 28.08
N LEU A 6 -26.01 17.48 27.55
CA LEU A 6 -25.54 17.64 26.18
C LEU A 6 -26.12 16.52 25.31
N GLY A 7 -26.95 16.89 24.34
CA GLY A 7 -27.34 16.01 23.24
C GLY A 7 -26.32 16.13 22.11
N ILE A 8 -25.89 14.99 21.55
CA ILE A 8 -24.98 14.94 20.41
C ILE A 8 -25.61 14.05 19.34
N ASP A 9 -25.71 14.58 18.13
CA ASP A 9 -26.14 13.85 16.93
C ASP A 9 -24.95 13.74 15.96
N LEU A 10 -24.54 12.50 15.67
CA LEU A 10 -23.37 12.21 14.84
C LEU A 10 -23.78 11.72 13.46
N GLY A 11 -23.60 12.60 12.46
CA GLY A 11 -23.71 12.27 11.05
C GLY A 11 -22.36 11.89 10.43
N THR A 12 -22.38 11.50 9.16
CA THR A 12 -21.15 11.16 8.41
C THR A 12 -20.22 12.36 8.21
N ASN A 13 -20.77 13.56 8.04
CA ASN A 13 -20.02 14.82 7.80
C ASN A 13 -20.48 15.98 8.71
N SER A 14 -21.22 15.67 9.77
CA SER A 14 -21.79 16.68 10.67
C SER A 14 -21.85 16.16 12.10
N LEU A 15 -21.69 17.06 13.06
CA LEU A 15 -21.95 16.82 14.47
C LEU A 15 -22.88 17.93 14.95
N GLY A 16 -24.15 17.58 15.14
CA GLY A 16 -25.13 18.44 15.79
C GLY A 16 -24.98 18.33 17.30
N TRP A 17 -25.10 19.45 18.02
CA TRP A 17 -25.09 19.43 19.48
C TRP A 17 -26.06 20.46 20.04
N ALA A 18 -26.64 20.12 21.20
CA ALA A 18 -27.49 21.02 21.96
C ALA A 18 -27.27 20.81 23.45
N ALA A 19 -27.09 21.90 24.19
CA ALA A 19 -26.97 21.89 25.63
C ALA A 19 -28.27 22.43 26.24
N VAL A 20 -28.89 21.64 27.12
CA VAL A 20 -30.13 22.02 27.81
C VAL A 20 -29.85 22.08 29.31
N ARG A 21 -30.30 23.15 29.98
CA ARG A 21 -30.20 23.27 31.44
C ARG A 21 -31.05 22.19 32.09
N LEU A 22 -30.57 21.61 33.19
CA LEU A 22 -31.38 20.70 34.01
C LEU A 22 -31.89 21.45 35.24
N MET A 23 -33.18 21.35 35.48
CA MET A 23 -33.86 21.90 36.65
C MET A 23 -34.08 20.77 37.66
N GLU A 24 -33.94 21.07 38.94
CA GLU A 24 -34.21 20.12 40.02
C GLU A 24 -35.71 20.14 40.34
N GLU A 25 -36.31 18.96 40.36
CA GLU A 25 -37.67 18.72 40.82
C GLU A 25 -37.67 18.04 42.19
N GLN A 26 -38.87 17.92 42.78
CA GLN A 26 -39.06 17.14 44.01
C GLN A 26 -38.63 15.68 43.80
N HIS A 27 -38.04 15.06 44.83
CA HIS A 27 -37.51 13.69 44.81
C HIS A 27 -36.30 13.46 43.89
N ASP A 28 -35.36 14.42 43.83
CA ASP A 28 -34.09 14.32 43.07
C ASP A 28 -34.25 14.03 41.57
N ARG A 29 -35.42 14.37 41.01
CA ARG A 29 -35.68 14.25 39.57
C ARG A 29 -35.14 15.47 38.84
N LEU A 30 -34.63 15.24 37.63
CA LEU A 30 -34.12 16.30 36.75
C LEU A 30 -35.05 16.43 35.55
N SER A 31 -35.57 17.63 35.32
CA SER A 31 -36.35 17.96 34.13
C SER A 31 -35.61 18.90 33.18
N PRO A 32 -35.92 18.82 31.87
CA PRO A 32 -35.33 19.73 30.90
C PRO A 32 -35.83 21.16 31.14
N GLY A 33 -34.88 22.06 31.36
CA GLY A 33 -35.10 23.49 31.43
C GLY A 33 -34.83 24.18 30.08
N PRO A 34 -34.49 25.48 30.09
CA PRO A 34 -34.22 26.22 28.86
C PRO A 34 -33.00 25.66 28.12
N LEU A 35 -33.05 25.78 26.79
CA LEU A 35 -31.89 25.61 25.94
C LEU A 35 -30.80 26.62 26.34
N LEU A 36 -29.59 26.11 26.56
CA LEU A 36 -28.42 26.95 26.85
C LEU A 36 -27.76 27.41 25.55
N ASP A 37 -27.50 26.46 24.65
CA ASP A 37 -26.87 26.70 23.36
C ASP A 37 -27.08 25.52 22.41
N MET A 38 -26.89 25.75 21.12
CA MET A 38 -26.87 24.70 20.10
C MET A 38 -26.00 25.08 18.92
N GLY A 39 -25.52 24.08 18.21
CA GLY A 39 -24.80 24.30 16.97
C GLY A 39 -24.61 23.04 16.15
N VAL A 40 -24.04 23.22 14.97
CA VAL A 40 -23.66 22.12 14.09
C VAL A 40 -22.24 22.34 13.62
N ARG A 41 -21.37 21.36 13.88
CA ARG A 41 -20.04 21.31 13.28
C ARG A 41 -20.11 20.52 11.98
N ILE A 42 -19.92 21.21 10.85
CA ILE A 42 -19.73 20.58 9.56
C ILE A 42 -18.24 20.30 9.35
N PHE A 43 -17.90 19.09 8.92
CA PHE A 43 -16.55 18.69 8.58
C PHE A 43 -16.53 17.97 7.24
N SER A 44 -15.39 18.05 6.54
CA SER A 44 -15.25 17.44 5.22
C SER A 44 -15.29 15.91 5.32
N ASP A 45 -15.90 15.30 4.31
CA ASP A 45 -15.86 13.85 4.15
C ASP A 45 -14.39 13.40 4.05
N ALA A 46 -14.01 12.38 4.81
CA ALA A 46 -12.68 11.77 4.72
C ALA A 46 -12.47 10.95 3.42
N ARG A 47 -13.45 10.97 2.53
CA ARG A 47 -13.46 10.33 1.21
C ARG A 47 -13.21 11.36 0.10
N ASN A 48 -12.64 10.89 -0.99
CA ASN A 48 -12.38 11.73 -2.15
C ASN A 48 -13.73 12.16 -2.79
N PRO A 49 -13.92 13.46 -3.11
CA PRO A 49 -15.20 14.00 -3.60
C PRO A 49 -15.70 13.36 -4.91
N LYS A 50 -14.80 12.82 -5.74
CA LYS A 50 -15.15 12.25 -7.06
C LYS A 50 -15.55 10.79 -7.00
N ASP A 51 -14.87 9.97 -6.20
CA ASP A 51 -15.02 8.50 -6.21
C ASP A 51 -15.47 7.91 -4.86
N LYS A 52 -15.66 8.76 -3.84
CA LYS A 52 -15.99 8.37 -2.46
C LYS A 52 -15.03 7.32 -1.87
N SER A 53 -13.84 7.16 -2.43
CA SER A 53 -12.82 6.27 -1.89
C SER A 53 -12.14 6.92 -0.68
N SER A 54 -11.71 6.11 0.29
CA SER A 54 -10.96 6.65 1.43
C SER A 54 -9.64 7.27 0.97
N ASN A 55 -9.34 8.48 1.44
CA ASN A 55 -8.06 9.15 1.17
C ASN A 55 -6.84 8.29 1.59
N ALA A 56 -7.00 7.43 2.60
CA ALA A 56 -5.97 6.47 3.02
C ALA A 56 -5.79 5.32 2.02
N ALA A 57 -6.84 4.89 1.32
CA ALA A 57 -6.75 3.88 0.26
C ALA A 57 -5.96 4.40 -0.95
N GLN A 58 -6.18 5.67 -1.33
CA GLN A 58 -5.44 6.32 -2.42
C GLN A 58 -3.93 6.41 -2.15
N ARG A 59 -3.50 6.45 -0.88
CA ARG A 59 -2.06 6.41 -0.51
C ARG A 59 -1.50 4.99 -0.43
N ARG A 60 -2.32 3.99 -0.15
CA ARG A 60 -1.88 2.59 0.05
C ARG A 60 -1.38 1.95 -1.24
N GLY A 61 -2.14 2.08 -2.34
CA GLY A 61 -1.78 1.51 -3.64
C GLY A 61 -0.40 1.97 -4.15
N PRO A 62 -0.17 3.29 -4.30
CA PRO A 62 1.12 3.81 -4.76
C PRO A 62 2.30 3.45 -3.85
N ARG A 63 2.08 3.38 -2.52
CA ARG A 63 3.11 2.95 -1.58
C ARG A 63 3.49 1.47 -1.78
N GLY A 64 2.49 0.62 -2.01
CA GLY A 64 2.72 -0.78 -2.36
C GLY A 64 3.51 -0.93 -3.64
N ALA A 65 3.15 -0.18 -4.68
CA ALA A 65 3.84 -0.17 -5.96
C ALA A 65 5.33 0.22 -5.82
N ARG A 66 5.63 1.31 -5.09
CA ARG A 66 7.03 1.73 -4.82
C ARG A 66 7.84 0.65 -4.13
N ARG A 67 7.32 0.09 -3.03
CA ARG A 67 7.99 -1.01 -2.30
C ARG A 67 8.24 -2.22 -3.19
N ASN A 68 7.33 -2.53 -4.10
CA ASN A 68 7.49 -3.64 -5.04
C ASN A 68 8.57 -3.35 -6.08
N LEU A 69 8.68 -2.12 -6.59
CA LEU A 69 9.75 -1.68 -7.48
C LEU A 69 11.12 -1.76 -6.79
N ASP A 70 11.24 -1.23 -5.57
CA ASP A 70 12.49 -1.24 -4.81
C ASP A 70 12.97 -2.68 -4.58
N ARG A 71 12.07 -3.57 -4.15
CA ARG A 71 12.38 -4.99 -3.95
C ARG A 71 12.72 -5.69 -5.26
N LYS A 72 12.05 -5.35 -6.37
CA LYS A 72 12.36 -5.92 -7.69
C LYS A 72 13.78 -5.52 -8.12
N SER A 73 14.14 -4.26 -7.97
CA SER A 73 15.49 -3.74 -8.26
C SER A 73 16.54 -4.41 -7.38
N GLY A 74 16.32 -4.45 -6.06
CA GLY A 74 17.22 -5.10 -5.11
C GLY A 74 17.45 -6.58 -5.44
N ARG A 75 16.38 -7.35 -5.72
CA ARG A 75 16.53 -8.76 -6.10
C ARG A 75 17.30 -8.95 -7.41
N LYS A 76 17.08 -8.10 -8.43
CA LYS A 76 17.84 -8.18 -9.69
C LYS A 76 19.33 -7.99 -9.42
N ARG A 77 19.69 -6.96 -8.65
CA ARG A 77 21.08 -6.69 -8.27
C ARG A 77 21.71 -7.85 -7.50
N HIS A 78 21.02 -8.38 -6.48
CA HIS A 78 21.53 -9.52 -5.73
C HIS A 78 21.71 -10.77 -6.59
N MET A 79 20.76 -11.05 -7.50
CA MET A 79 20.85 -12.18 -8.44
C MET A 79 22.06 -12.01 -9.38
N LEU A 80 22.24 -10.81 -9.94
CA LEU A 80 23.37 -10.52 -10.82
C LEU A 80 24.71 -10.78 -10.10
N HIS A 81 24.89 -10.23 -8.89
CA HIS A 81 26.11 -10.45 -8.11
C HIS A 81 26.32 -11.94 -7.76
N ALA A 82 25.25 -12.68 -7.46
CA ALA A 82 25.35 -14.10 -7.18
C ALA A 82 25.79 -14.90 -8.42
N LEU A 83 25.23 -14.59 -9.59
CA LEU A 83 25.60 -15.23 -10.86
C LEU A 83 27.05 -14.91 -11.24
N VAL A 84 27.49 -13.66 -11.07
CA VAL A 84 28.89 -13.26 -11.32
C VAL A 84 29.84 -14.06 -10.42
N ARG A 85 29.56 -14.14 -9.10
CA ARG A 85 30.39 -14.93 -8.18
C ARG A 85 30.43 -16.43 -8.51
N ALA A 86 29.36 -16.95 -9.10
CA ALA A 86 29.28 -18.34 -9.53
C ALA A 86 29.91 -18.60 -10.91
N GLY A 87 30.48 -17.59 -11.58
CA GLY A 87 31.01 -17.72 -12.94
C GLY A 87 29.93 -17.93 -14.01
N LEU A 88 28.67 -17.61 -13.70
CA LEU A 88 27.53 -17.73 -14.60
C LEU A 88 27.19 -16.42 -15.29
N MET A 89 27.92 -15.35 -15.01
CA MET A 89 27.72 -14.04 -15.63
C MET A 89 29.08 -13.33 -15.74
N PRO A 90 29.34 -12.59 -16.84
CA PRO A 90 30.55 -11.79 -16.97
C PRO A 90 30.69 -10.77 -15.84
N THR A 91 31.92 -10.41 -15.48
CA THR A 91 32.19 -9.41 -14.44
C THR A 91 32.01 -7.98 -14.94
N ASP A 92 32.18 -7.74 -16.24
CA ASP A 92 32.09 -6.43 -16.87
C ASP A 92 30.68 -6.16 -17.44
N GLU A 93 30.26 -4.90 -17.34
CA GLU A 93 28.93 -4.48 -17.80
C GLU A 93 28.71 -4.61 -19.32
N PRO A 94 29.69 -4.33 -20.21
CA PRO A 94 29.50 -4.50 -21.64
C PRO A 94 29.16 -5.95 -22.03
N SER A 95 29.90 -6.93 -21.52
CA SER A 95 29.64 -8.35 -21.80
C SER A 95 28.30 -8.82 -21.20
N GLN A 96 27.90 -8.28 -20.05
CA GLN A 96 26.56 -8.52 -19.50
C GLN A 96 25.45 -8.00 -20.42
N LYS A 97 25.63 -6.82 -21.03
CA LYS A 97 24.66 -6.25 -21.99
C LYS A 97 24.57 -7.07 -23.26
N GLU A 98 25.68 -7.64 -23.73
CA GLU A 98 25.66 -8.54 -24.90
C GLU A 98 24.75 -9.76 -24.67
N LEU A 99 24.69 -10.30 -23.45
CA LEU A 99 23.79 -11.40 -23.11
C LEU A 99 22.31 -11.02 -23.16
N GLU A 100 21.95 -9.74 -23.10
CA GLU A 100 20.55 -9.32 -23.24
C GLU A 100 19.99 -9.62 -24.63
N LYS A 101 20.85 -9.66 -25.66
CA LYS A 101 20.51 -10.00 -27.05
C LYS A 101 20.08 -11.46 -27.20
N LEU A 102 20.51 -12.34 -26.30
CA LEU A 102 20.12 -13.75 -26.30
C LEU A 102 18.70 -13.90 -25.74
N ASP A 103 17.84 -14.61 -26.46
CA ASP A 103 16.47 -14.90 -26.02
C ASP A 103 16.48 -15.91 -24.87
N PRO A 104 16.08 -15.49 -23.65
CA PRO A 104 16.10 -16.37 -22.49
C PRO A 104 15.08 -17.50 -22.57
N TRP A 105 14.01 -17.39 -23.37
CA TRP A 105 13.06 -18.48 -23.57
C TRP A 105 13.67 -19.60 -24.39
N ILE A 106 14.36 -19.25 -25.48
CA ILE A 106 15.09 -20.22 -26.31
C ILE A 106 16.17 -20.91 -25.48
N LEU A 107 16.96 -20.15 -24.70
CA LEU A 107 17.96 -20.74 -23.81
C LEU A 107 17.33 -21.69 -22.79
N ARG A 108 16.21 -21.30 -22.16
CA ARG A 108 15.50 -22.19 -21.20
C ARG A 108 15.00 -23.48 -21.85
N TYR A 109 14.56 -23.42 -23.11
CA TYR A 109 14.13 -24.61 -23.86
C TYR A 109 15.33 -25.48 -24.24
N ARG A 110 16.39 -24.91 -24.81
CA ARG A 110 17.62 -25.62 -25.20
C ARG A 110 18.27 -26.33 -24.01
N ALA A 111 18.28 -25.70 -22.83
CA ALA A 111 18.83 -26.27 -21.61
C ALA A 111 18.21 -27.62 -21.17
N LEU A 112 17.04 -27.99 -21.71
CA LEU A 112 16.41 -29.28 -21.44
C LEU A 112 17.06 -30.43 -22.23
N ASN A 113 17.66 -30.14 -23.38
CA ASN A 113 18.10 -31.14 -24.34
C ASN A 113 19.60 -31.05 -24.67
N GLU A 114 20.25 -29.93 -24.36
CA GLU A 114 21.66 -29.71 -24.68
C GLU A 114 22.39 -28.89 -23.61
N LYS A 115 23.72 -29.04 -23.59
CA LYS A 115 24.60 -28.30 -22.68
C LYS A 115 24.77 -26.86 -23.18
N LEU A 116 24.42 -25.91 -22.32
CA LEU A 116 24.66 -24.48 -22.55
C LEU A 116 25.99 -24.02 -21.94
N THR A 117 26.48 -22.89 -22.43
CA THR A 117 27.61 -22.19 -21.81
C THR A 117 27.21 -21.65 -20.42
N PRO A 118 28.17 -21.44 -19.49
CA PRO A 118 27.88 -20.88 -18.18
C PRO A 118 27.09 -19.55 -18.23
N HIS A 119 27.42 -18.68 -19.17
CA HIS A 119 26.77 -17.37 -19.33
C HIS A 119 25.36 -17.45 -19.92
N GLU A 120 25.10 -18.40 -20.83
CA GLU A 120 23.74 -18.69 -21.30
C GLU A 120 22.85 -19.22 -20.16
N ILE A 121 23.40 -20.09 -19.30
CA ILE A 121 22.70 -20.56 -18.08
C ILE A 121 22.38 -19.38 -17.18
N GLY A 122 23.35 -18.50 -16.91
CA GLY A 122 23.11 -17.31 -16.10
C GLY A 122 22.05 -16.38 -16.69
N ARG A 123 22.03 -16.19 -18.01
CA ARG A 123 21.00 -15.41 -18.72
C ARG A 123 19.60 -16.00 -18.54
N ALA A 124 19.47 -17.32 -18.63
CA ALA A 124 18.21 -18.05 -18.41
C ALA A 124 17.74 -17.94 -16.94
N LEU A 125 18.63 -18.15 -15.97
CA LEU A 125 18.33 -18.04 -14.53
C LEU A 125 17.96 -16.61 -14.12
N PHE A 126 18.68 -15.62 -14.64
CA PHE A 126 18.39 -14.21 -14.39
C PHE A 126 16.99 -13.85 -14.87
N HIS A 127 16.57 -14.37 -16.04
CA HIS A 127 15.23 -14.16 -16.55
C HIS A 127 14.14 -14.82 -15.68
N LEU A 128 14.37 -16.05 -15.20
CA LEU A 128 13.45 -16.73 -14.27
C LEU A 128 13.20 -15.92 -13.01
N GLN A 129 14.24 -15.31 -12.43
CA GLN A 129 14.12 -14.44 -11.27
C GLN A 129 13.20 -13.22 -11.53
N GLN A 130 13.24 -12.67 -12.75
CA GLN A 130 12.42 -11.52 -13.13
C GLN A 130 10.95 -11.90 -13.35
N ARG A 131 10.71 -13.12 -13.85
CA ARG A 131 9.39 -13.67 -14.20
C ARG A 131 9.01 -14.85 -13.29
N ARG A 132 9.19 -14.68 -11.98
CA ARG A 132 9.07 -15.75 -10.96
C ARG A 132 7.65 -16.22 -10.59
N GLY A 133 6.62 -15.77 -11.31
CA GLY A 133 5.21 -16.10 -11.00
C GLY A 133 4.72 -15.55 -9.65
N PHE A 134 3.55 -16.05 -9.24
CA PHE A 134 2.93 -15.81 -7.93
C PHE A 134 3.09 -17.07 -7.06
N LYS A 135 3.38 -16.89 -5.78
CA LYS A 135 3.39 -17.97 -4.78
C LYS A 135 2.17 -17.76 -3.88
N SER A 136 1.25 -18.72 -3.90
CA SER A 136 0.06 -18.74 -3.04
C SER A 136 0.41 -19.00 -1.59
#